data_AF-A0A935E8L7-F1
#
_entry.id   AF-A0A935E8L7-F1
#
_cell.length_a   1.000
_cell.length_b   1.000
_cell.length_c   1.000
_cell.angle_alpha   90.00
_cell.angle_beta   90.00
_cell.angle_gamma   90.00
#
_symmetry.space_group_name_H-M   'P 1'
#
loop_
_entity.id
_entity.type
_entity.pdbx_description
1 polymer ?
#
loop_
_entity_poly.entity_id
_entity_poly.type
_entity_poly.pdbx_seq_one_letter_code
_entity_poly.pdbx_strand_id
1 'polypeptide(L)'
;MTLGQTGVAAFETVRVHAAHHARYLRIEGRRAYEVGNGCETCTFWFTRLEGANTNVSVDGIRSRLAEGLQSVMDPAVEELSRVLASGKYIVAPLDIVPRLVGPTDADGHFAREQVDLWGTDGFWGLPHYPHSEYYRLDDREVTPTVARQLQGTRVPPVGCDHILGSTRRHTAGLRDCVNGMD
;
A
#
# COMPACT_ATOMS: atom_id res chain seq x y z
N MET A 1 -7.39 -2.06 -16.39
CA MET A 1 -8.58 -2.85 -16.02
C MET A 1 -8.95 -2.43 -14.61
N THR A 2 -10.18 -2.00 -14.33
CA THR A 2 -10.57 -1.67 -12.95
C THR A 2 -10.95 -2.96 -12.25
N LEU A 3 -10.03 -3.50 -11.45
CA LEU A 3 -10.31 -4.64 -10.56
C LEU A 3 -11.14 -4.12 -9.38
N GLY A 4 -12.45 -3.99 -9.57
CA GLY A 4 -13.30 -3.24 -8.63
C GLY A 4 -14.72 -3.74 -8.55
N GLN A 5 -14.91 -4.99 -8.16
CA GLN A 5 -16.14 -5.44 -7.50
C GLN A 5 -15.74 -6.14 -6.21
N THR A 6 -16.08 -5.51 -5.07
CA THR A 6 -16.11 -6.09 -3.70
C THR A 6 -15.23 -7.31 -3.51
N GLY A 7 -13.91 -7.11 -3.41
CA GLY A 7 -13.05 -8.22 -3.09
C GLY A 7 -13.22 -8.63 -1.64
N VAL A 8 -13.02 -9.92 -1.40
CA VAL A 8 -13.45 -10.59 -0.16
C VAL A 8 -12.63 -10.14 1.04
N ALA A 9 -11.37 -9.73 0.85
CA ALA A 9 -10.49 -9.29 1.92
C ALA A 9 -10.24 -7.78 1.91
N ALA A 10 -10.14 -7.17 3.10
CA ALA A 10 -9.77 -5.76 3.25
C ALA A 10 -9.00 -5.52 4.55
N PHE A 11 -8.18 -4.47 4.60
CA PHE A 11 -7.56 -4.03 5.85
C PHE A 11 -8.32 -2.84 6.44
N GLU A 12 -8.46 -2.84 7.76
CA GLU A 12 -9.02 -1.73 8.54
C GLU A 12 -7.99 -1.34 9.61
N THR A 13 -7.59 -0.07 9.65
CA THR A 13 -6.72 0.45 10.70
C THR A 13 -7.54 1.38 11.59
N VAL A 14 -7.57 1.09 12.89
CA VAL A 14 -8.30 1.85 13.89
C VAL A 14 -7.32 2.45 14.88
N ARG A 15 -7.45 3.74 15.17
CA ARG A 15 -6.71 4.39 16.24
C ARG A 15 -7.28 3.92 17.58
N VAL A 16 -6.47 3.24 18.38
CA VAL A 16 -6.87 2.76 19.72
C VAL A 16 -6.38 3.71 20.80
N HIS A 17 -5.20 4.31 20.59
CA HIS A 17 -4.61 5.34 21.46
C HIS A 17 -3.81 6.35 20.62
N ALA A 18 -3.36 7.46 21.22
CA ALA A 18 -2.52 8.46 20.56
C ALA A 18 -1.28 7.87 19.86
N ALA A 19 -0.71 6.80 20.42
CA ALA A 19 0.51 6.12 19.94
C ALA A 19 0.26 4.70 19.39
N HIS A 20 -0.98 4.21 19.38
CA HIS A 20 -1.27 2.83 19.01
C HIS A 20 -2.42 2.73 18.02
N HIS A 21 -2.18 1.96 16.96
CA HIS A 21 -3.20 1.55 16.00
C HIS A 21 -3.37 0.04 16.07
N ALA A 22 -4.63 -0.41 16.00
CA ALA A 22 -4.95 -1.81 15.75
C ALA A 22 -5.26 -1.94 14.26
N ARG A 23 -4.71 -2.97 13.64
CA ARG A 23 -4.98 -3.30 12.25
C ARG A 23 -5.75 -4.61 12.20
N TYR A 24 -6.81 -4.64 11.41
CA TYR A 24 -7.67 -5.80 11.26
C TYR A 24 -7.69 -6.24 9.79
N LEU A 25 -7.66 -7.55 9.58
CA LEU A 25 -8.05 -8.15 8.32
C LEU A 25 -9.55 -8.43 8.38
N ARG A 26 -10.30 -7.85 7.44
CA ARG A 26 -11.71 -8.11 7.22
C ARG A 26 -11.90 -9.14 6.12
N ILE A 27 -12.82 -10.08 6.33
CA ILE A 27 -13.30 -11.03 5.33
C ILE A 27 -14.80 -10.80 5.19
N GLU A 28 -15.30 -10.58 3.97
CA GLU A 28 -16.71 -10.31 3.67
C GLU A 28 -17.28 -9.16 4.53
N GLY A 29 -16.43 -8.15 4.78
CA GLY A 29 -16.78 -6.99 5.59
C GLY A 29 -16.78 -7.20 7.11
N ARG A 30 -16.46 -8.39 7.63
CA ARG A 30 -16.35 -8.64 9.08
C ARG A 30 -14.90 -8.75 9.51
N ARG A 31 -14.53 -8.18 10.67
CA ARG A 31 -13.18 -8.36 11.25
C ARG A 31 -12.94 -9.85 11.52
N ALA A 32 -12.03 -10.44 10.77
CA ALA A 32 -11.70 -11.86 10.83
C ALA A 32 -10.42 -12.09 11.65
N TYR A 33 -9.44 -11.21 11.51
CA TYR A 33 -8.21 -11.27 12.29
C TYR A 33 -7.82 -9.89 12.78
N GLU A 34 -7.29 -9.81 13.98
CA GLU A 34 -6.45 -8.71 14.40
C GLU A 34 -5.01 -9.03 13.99
N VAL A 35 -4.43 -8.14 13.19
CA VAL A 35 -3.07 -8.20 12.66
C VAL A 35 -2.26 -7.14 13.38
N GLY A 36 -1.57 -7.54 14.44
CA GLY A 36 -0.83 -6.63 15.30
C GLY A 36 0.59 -6.39 14.79
N ASN A 37 0.97 -5.11 14.72
CA ASN A 37 2.29 -4.58 15.11
C ASN A 37 2.20 -3.05 15.17
N GLY A 38 1.38 -2.51 16.09
CA GLY A 38 1.13 -1.07 16.16
C GLY A 38 2.31 -0.24 16.67
N CYS A 39 3.36 -0.89 17.20
CA CYS A 39 4.51 -0.27 17.83
C CYS A 39 5.82 -0.48 17.05
N GLU A 40 5.76 -1.19 15.92
CA GLU A 40 6.84 -1.58 15.00
C GLU A 40 8.00 -2.40 15.59
N THR A 41 8.20 -2.36 16.91
CA THR A 41 9.18 -3.16 17.68
C THR A 41 8.56 -4.40 18.33
N CYS A 42 7.24 -4.51 18.31
CA CYS A 42 6.50 -5.59 18.94
C CYS A 42 6.50 -6.83 18.02
N THR A 43 6.50 -8.04 18.60
CA THR A 43 6.30 -9.28 17.86
C THR A 43 5.00 -9.21 17.07
N PHE A 44 5.00 -9.63 15.79
CA PHE A 44 3.77 -9.77 15.03
C PHE A 44 2.83 -10.79 15.70
N TRP A 45 1.56 -10.41 15.92
CA TRP A 45 0.53 -11.35 16.35
C TRP A 45 -0.65 -11.36 15.39
N PHE A 46 -1.26 -12.54 15.28
CA PHE A 46 -2.44 -12.78 14.48
C PHE A 46 -3.50 -13.41 15.38
N THR A 47 -4.44 -12.59 15.86
CA THR A 47 -5.54 -13.08 16.70
C THR A 47 -6.74 -13.34 15.82
N ARG A 48 -7.22 -14.60 15.81
CA ARG A 48 -8.47 -14.95 15.12
C ARG A 48 -9.66 -14.35 15.87
N LEU A 49 -10.59 -13.76 15.13
CA LEU A 49 -11.83 -13.16 15.64
C LEU A 49 -13.05 -13.91 15.11
N GLU A 50 -14.23 -13.55 15.62
CA GLU A 50 -15.51 -14.15 15.23
C GLU A 50 -15.80 -14.03 13.72
N GLY A 51 -15.25 -13.03 13.02
CA GLY A 51 -15.46 -12.89 11.57
C GLY A 51 -14.68 -13.90 10.71
N ALA A 52 -13.76 -14.68 11.29
CA ALA A 52 -13.00 -15.70 10.56
C ALA A 52 -13.80 -17.00 10.42
N ASN A 53 -14.99 -16.95 9.82
CA ASN A 53 -15.83 -18.13 9.62
C ASN A 53 -15.80 -18.65 8.18
N THR A 54 -15.23 -17.88 7.27
CA THR A 54 -15.08 -18.22 5.85
C THR A 54 -13.60 -18.41 5.54
N ASN A 55 -13.27 -19.40 4.71
CA ASN A 55 -11.92 -19.60 4.20
C ASN A 55 -11.79 -18.96 2.82
N VAL A 56 -10.77 -18.13 2.64
CA VAL A 56 -10.35 -17.63 1.33
C VAL A 56 -9.08 -18.39 0.96
N SER A 57 -9.24 -19.49 0.23
CA SER A 57 -8.07 -20.21 -0.29
C SER A 57 -7.50 -19.44 -1.48
N VAL A 58 -6.19 -19.22 -1.42
CA VAL A 58 -5.41 -18.61 -2.52
C VAL A 58 -4.45 -19.61 -3.14
N ASP A 59 -4.52 -20.90 -2.80
CA ASP A 59 -3.53 -21.90 -3.23
C ASP A 59 -3.52 -22.09 -4.75
N GLY A 60 -4.70 -22.16 -5.37
CA GLY A 60 -4.83 -22.22 -6.83
C GLY A 60 -4.32 -20.95 -7.52
N ILE A 61 -4.56 -19.79 -6.91
CA ILE A 61 -4.06 -18.49 -7.40
C ILE A 61 -2.53 -18.47 -7.31
N ARG A 62 -1.97 -18.89 -6.18
CA ARG A 62 -0.53 -18.93 -5.93
C ARG A 62 0.19 -19.83 -6.94
N SER A 63 -0.31 -21.04 -7.18
CA SER A 63 0.30 -21.97 -8.13
C SER A 63 0.35 -21.38 -9.54
N ARG A 64 -0.76 -20.81 -10.01
CA ARG A 64 -0.80 -20.16 -11.34
C ARG A 64 0.11 -18.94 -11.44
N LEU A 65 0.16 -18.10 -10.40
CA LEU A 65 1.09 -16.96 -10.39
C LEU A 65 2.56 -17.41 -10.41
N ALA A 66 2.89 -18.53 -9.77
CA ALA A 66 4.25 -19.08 -9.72
C ALA A 66 4.72 -19.66 -11.07
N GLU A 67 3.78 -20.07 -11.94
CA GLU A 67 4.07 -20.49 -13.32
C GLU A 67 4.42 -19.30 -14.24
N GLY A 68 4.15 -18.07 -13.79
CA GLY A 68 4.36 -16.84 -14.54
C GLY A 68 3.14 -16.42 -15.35
N LEU A 69 2.91 -15.11 -15.45
CA LEU A 69 1.79 -14.54 -16.20
C LEU A 69 2.21 -14.21 -17.62
N GLN A 70 1.47 -14.69 -18.62
CA GLN A 70 1.70 -14.35 -20.02
C GLN A 70 0.97 -13.06 -20.45
N SER A 71 -0.05 -12.64 -19.69
CA SER A 71 -0.91 -11.50 -20.04
C SER A 71 -1.63 -10.93 -18.82
N VAL A 72 -2.06 -9.67 -18.90
CA VAL A 72 -2.98 -9.04 -17.91
C VAL A 72 -4.38 -9.65 -17.92
N MET A 73 -4.75 -10.34 -19.00
CA MET A 73 -6.04 -11.02 -19.15
C MET A 73 -5.98 -12.49 -18.71
N ASP A 74 -4.88 -12.90 -18.08
CA ASP A 74 -4.74 -14.26 -17.55
C ASP A 74 -5.83 -14.54 -16.49
N PRO A 75 -6.48 -15.72 -16.51
CA PRO A 75 -7.49 -16.09 -15.52
C PRO A 75 -7.02 -15.94 -14.07
N ALA A 76 -5.73 -16.14 -13.79
CA ALA A 76 -5.15 -15.93 -12.46
C ALA A 76 -5.27 -14.47 -11.99
N VAL A 77 -5.22 -13.50 -12.90
CA VAL A 77 -5.42 -12.08 -12.58
C VAL A 77 -6.87 -11.81 -12.19
N GLU A 78 -7.83 -12.41 -12.91
CA GLU A 78 -9.25 -12.30 -12.57
C GLU A 78 -9.57 -12.95 -11.22
N GLU A 79 -9.02 -14.13 -10.95
CA GLU A 79 -9.20 -14.78 -9.65
C GLU A 79 -8.55 -14.00 -8.50
N LEU A 80 -7.32 -13.53 -8.69
CA LEU A 80 -6.63 -12.67 -7.72
C LEU A 80 -7.48 -11.42 -7.42
N SER A 81 -8.10 -10.83 -8.44
CA SER A 81 -8.93 -9.64 -8.25
C SER A 81 -10.10 -9.82 -7.28
N ARG A 82 -10.61 -11.05 -7.13
CA ARG A 82 -11.72 -11.36 -6.21
C ARG A 82 -11.29 -11.37 -4.75
N VAL A 83 -9.98 -11.53 -4.48
CA VAL A 83 -9.45 -11.54 -3.10
C VAL A 83 -8.74 -10.24 -2.71
N LEU A 84 -8.41 -9.37 -3.68
CA LEU A 84 -7.83 -8.05 -3.41
C LEU A 84 -8.85 -7.14 -2.71
N ALA A 85 -8.37 -6.18 -1.93
CA ALA A 85 -9.26 -5.13 -1.43
C ALA A 85 -9.92 -4.39 -2.61
N SER A 86 -11.13 -3.85 -2.41
CA SER A 86 -11.74 -3.01 -3.43
C SER A 86 -10.89 -1.77 -3.70
N GLY A 87 -10.55 -1.53 -4.96
CA GLY A 87 -9.69 -0.41 -5.34
C GLY A 87 -9.57 -0.25 -6.86
N LYS A 88 -8.83 0.77 -7.28
CA LYS A 88 -8.40 0.90 -8.68
C LYS A 88 -6.98 0.36 -8.78
N TYR A 89 -6.82 -0.71 -9.54
CA TYR A 89 -5.53 -1.36 -9.74
C TYR A 89 -5.04 -1.15 -11.17
N ILE A 90 -3.75 -0.87 -11.31
CA ILE A 90 -3.03 -0.99 -12.56
C ILE A 90 -2.34 -2.35 -12.53
N VAL A 91 -2.55 -3.15 -13.57
CA VAL A 91 -1.92 -4.46 -13.73
C VAL A 91 -0.97 -4.37 -14.91
N ALA A 92 0.29 -4.72 -14.67
CA ALA A 92 1.32 -4.79 -15.69
C ALA A 92 2.06 -6.14 -15.52
N PRO A 93 2.12 -6.99 -16.56
CA PRO A 93 3.00 -8.14 -16.56
C PRO A 93 4.42 -7.63 -16.81
N LEU A 94 5.34 -7.93 -15.89
CA LEU A 94 6.70 -7.44 -15.94
C LEU A 94 7.67 -8.61 -15.89
N ASP A 95 8.57 -8.67 -16.87
CA ASP A 95 9.77 -9.49 -16.78
C ASP A 95 10.88 -8.64 -16.17
N ILE A 96 11.31 -9.01 -14.96
CA ILE A 96 12.31 -8.29 -14.17
C ILE A 96 13.38 -9.27 -13.70
N VAL A 97 14.63 -8.88 -13.84
CA VAL A 97 15.77 -9.56 -13.21
C VAL A 97 16.18 -8.71 -12.01
N PRO A 98 15.91 -9.16 -10.77
CA PRO A 98 16.31 -8.41 -9.59
C PRO A 98 17.83 -8.30 -9.52
N ARG A 99 18.31 -7.12 -9.12
CA ARG A 99 19.74 -6.89 -8.88
C ARG A 99 20.04 -7.08 -7.40
N LEU A 100 21.12 -7.77 -7.08
CA LEU A 100 21.64 -7.82 -5.72
C LEU A 100 22.32 -6.48 -5.39
N VAL A 101 21.95 -5.88 -4.27
CA VAL A 101 22.42 -4.57 -3.81
C VAL A 101 23.10 -4.73 -2.45
N GLY A 102 24.29 -4.14 -2.32
CA GLY A 102 25.05 -4.13 -1.07
C GLY A 102 24.48 -3.13 -0.04
N PRO A 103 24.77 -3.33 1.26
CA PRO A 103 24.31 -2.41 2.32
C PRO A 103 24.74 -0.94 2.15
N THR A 104 25.84 -0.70 1.43
CA THR A 104 26.43 0.64 1.23
C THR A 104 26.30 1.14 -0.21
N ASP A 105 25.56 0.44 -1.07
CA ASP A 105 25.36 0.90 -2.46
C ASP A 105 24.59 2.22 -2.48
N ALA A 106 25.14 3.22 -3.18
CA ALA A 106 24.60 4.58 -3.23
C ALA A 106 23.19 4.66 -3.86
N ASP A 107 22.87 3.74 -4.76
CA ASP A 107 21.54 3.61 -5.38
C ASP A 107 20.62 2.63 -4.61
N GLY A 108 21.03 2.21 -3.41
CA GLY A 108 20.22 1.38 -2.53
C GLY A 108 19.02 2.14 -1.97
N HIS A 109 17.97 1.39 -1.61
CA HIS A 109 16.79 1.93 -0.93
C HIS A 109 17.18 2.78 0.29
N PHE A 110 18.07 2.25 1.11
CA PHE A 110 18.49 2.88 2.36
C PHE A 110 19.42 4.09 2.16
N ALA A 111 20.15 4.16 1.06
CA ALA A 111 21.06 5.28 0.78
C ALA A 111 20.34 6.46 0.09
N ARG A 112 19.30 6.19 -0.70
CA ARG A 112 18.62 7.18 -1.53
C ARG A 112 17.15 7.34 -1.17
N GLU A 113 16.31 6.36 -1.51
CA GLU A 113 14.85 6.49 -1.38
C GLU A 113 14.38 6.73 0.05
N GLN A 114 14.95 6.00 1.01
CA GLN A 114 14.65 6.13 2.43
C GLN A 114 14.94 7.56 2.89
N VAL A 115 16.09 8.11 2.50
CA VAL A 115 16.52 9.46 2.84
C VAL A 115 15.65 10.50 2.14
N ASP A 116 15.35 10.31 0.86
CA ASP A 116 14.50 11.23 0.08
C ASP A 116 13.06 11.29 0.62
N LEU A 117 12.51 10.17 1.09
CA LEU A 117 11.13 10.08 1.58
C LEU A 117 10.96 10.43 3.07
N TRP A 118 11.92 10.01 3.91
CA TRP A 118 11.78 10.07 5.37
C TRP A 118 12.93 10.81 6.08
N GLY A 119 13.96 11.24 5.36
CA GLY A 119 15.15 11.86 5.93
C GLY A 119 16.09 10.84 6.57
N THR A 120 17.07 11.30 7.33
CA THR A 120 17.96 10.42 8.10
C THR A 120 17.36 10.08 9.46
N ASP A 121 17.91 9.04 10.11
CA ASP A 121 17.57 8.71 11.49
C ASP A 121 17.80 9.93 12.40
N GLY A 122 16.81 10.28 13.20
CA GLY A 122 16.85 11.50 14.01
C GLY A 122 17.82 11.43 15.19
N PHE A 123 18.18 10.23 15.66
CA PHE A 123 19.11 10.04 16.77
C PHE A 123 20.57 10.02 16.29
N TRP A 124 20.86 9.27 15.23
CA TRP A 124 22.20 9.09 14.68
C TRP A 124 22.59 10.12 13.62
N GLY A 125 21.62 10.76 12.97
CA GLY A 125 21.85 11.66 11.84
C GLY A 125 22.34 10.94 10.58
N LEU A 126 22.13 9.63 10.47
CA LEU A 126 22.60 8.78 9.39
C LEU A 126 21.43 8.08 8.69
N PRO A 127 21.57 7.68 7.41
CA PRO A 127 20.63 6.77 6.79
C PRO A 127 20.54 5.44 7.56
N HIS A 128 19.40 4.76 7.48
CA HIS A 128 19.27 3.42 8.04
C HIS A 128 20.24 2.44 7.35
N TYR A 129 20.74 1.44 8.08
CA TYR A 129 21.70 0.47 7.53
C TYR A 129 21.10 -0.94 7.54
N PRO A 130 20.98 -1.62 6.39
CA PRO A 130 20.29 -2.91 6.31
C PRO A 130 21.10 -4.09 6.87
N HIS A 131 22.39 -3.92 7.15
CA HIS A 131 23.31 -4.97 7.62
C HIS A 131 23.47 -6.21 6.72
N SER A 132 22.70 -6.35 5.65
CA SER A 132 22.77 -7.45 4.69
C SER A 132 22.50 -6.96 3.26
N GLU A 133 22.97 -7.74 2.29
CA GLU A 133 22.58 -7.55 0.89
C GLU A 133 21.09 -7.86 0.71
N TYR A 134 20.48 -7.24 -0.30
CA TYR A 134 19.08 -7.48 -0.64
C TYR A 134 18.85 -7.28 -2.14
N TYR A 135 17.78 -7.88 -2.66
CA TYR A 135 17.40 -7.71 -4.06
C TYR A 135 16.57 -6.44 -4.24
N ARG A 136 16.91 -5.67 -5.27
CA ARG A 136 16.19 -4.47 -5.71
C ARG A 136 15.73 -4.64 -7.16
N LEU A 137 14.59 -4.05 -7.47
CA LEU A 137 14.08 -3.93 -8.84
C LEU A 137 14.57 -2.61 -9.46
N ASP A 138 14.63 -2.54 -10.79
CA ASP A 138 14.94 -1.28 -11.47
C ASP A 138 13.74 -0.32 -11.42
N ASP A 139 14.04 0.99 -11.39
CA ASP A 139 13.03 2.02 -11.52
C ASP A 139 12.50 2.04 -12.96
N ARG A 140 11.19 1.90 -13.12
CA ARG A 140 10.53 1.96 -14.43
C ARG A 140 9.32 2.86 -14.37
N GLU A 141 9.21 3.76 -15.35
CA GLU A 141 7.99 4.54 -15.54
C GLU A 141 6.87 3.61 -16.00
N VAL A 142 5.79 3.56 -15.22
CA VAL A 142 4.59 2.80 -15.58
C VAL A 142 3.63 3.76 -16.26
N THR A 143 3.64 3.82 -17.59
CA THR A 143 2.56 4.45 -18.33
C THR A 143 1.31 3.58 -18.20
N PRO A 144 0.17 4.10 -17.71
CA PRO A 144 -1.06 3.35 -17.72
C PRO A 144 -1.45 3.09 -19.18
N THR A 145 -1.26 1.86 -19.67
CA THR A 145 -1.88 1.45 -20.93
C THR A 145 -3.38 1.63 -20.73
N VAL A 146 -3.98 2.57 -21.47
CA VAL A 146 -5.35 3.02 -21.32
C VAL A 146 -6.29 1.81 -21.28
N ALA A 147 -6.71 1.44 -20.08
CA ALA A 147 -7.89 0.63 -19.91
C ALA A 147 -9.05 1.50 -20.37
N ARG A 148 -9.65 1.12 -21.50
CA ARG A 148 -10.85 1.73 -22.10
C ARG A 148 -11.73 2.39 -21.03
N GLN A 149 -11.75 3.72 -21.05
CA GLN A 149 -12.52 4.53 -20.12
C GLN A 149 -14.00 4.23 -20.32
N LEU A 150 -14.58 3.38 -19.46
CA LEU A 150 -16.03 3.26 -19.37
C LEU A 150 -16.53 4.48 -18.60
N GLN A 151 -17.24 5.33 -19.33
CA GLN A 151 -17.91 6.52 -18.82
C GLN A 151 -18.89 6.10 -17.71
N GLY A 152 -18.66 6.59 -16.50
CA GLY A 152 -19.52 6.38 -15.34
C GLY A 152 -19.35 7.52 -14.35
N THR A 153 -20.36 8.40 -14.34
CA THR A 153 -20.64 9.56 -13.48
C THR A 153 -19.62 9.97 -12.41
N ARG A 154 -19.24 11.26 -12.50
CA ARG A 154 -18.51 12.04 -11.50
C ARG A 154 -19.09 11.82 -10.10
N VAL A 155 -18.25 11.41 -9.16
CA VAL A 155 -18.48 11.64 -7.72
C VAL A 155 -17.66 12.89 -7.36
N PRO A 156 -18.25 13.91 -6.73
CA PRO A 156 -17.52 15.12 -6.35
C PRO A 156 -16.41 14.76 -5.33
N PRO A 157 -15.34 15.56 -5.25
CA PRO A 157 -14.29 15.35 -4.26
C PRO A 157 -14.90 15.45 -2.87
N VAL A 158 -14.87 14.34 -2.13
CA VAL A 158 -15.12 14.37 -0.69
C VAL A 158 -13.97 15.18 -0.08
N GLY A 159 -14.35 16.17 0.72
CA GLY A 159 -13.53 17.31 1.11
C GLY A 159 -12.17 17.00 1.69
N CYS A 160 -11.32 18.02 1.59
CA CYS A 160 -10.04 18.13 2.25
C CYS A 160 -10.21 17.97 3.77
N ASP A 161 -9.90 16.79 4.28
CA ASP A 161 -9.42 16.62 5.66
C ASP A 161 -8.53 15.39 5.69
N HIS A 162 -7.31 15.57 6.22
CA HIS A 162 -6.16 14.64 6.23
C HIS A 162 -5.20 14.69 5.04
N ILE A 163 -4.74 15.90 4.68
CA ILE A 163 -3.31 16.06 4.42
C ILE A 163 -2.65 16.37 5.77
N LEU A 164 -2.06 15.36 6.41
CA LEU A 164 -1.08 15.58 7.47
C LEU A 164 0.21 16.07 6.80
N GLY A 165 0.26 17.38 6.57
CA GLY A 165 1.40 18.10 6.03
C GLY A 165 1.29 19.57 6.41
N SER A 166 1.85 19.94 7.57
CA SER A 166 1.98 21.31 8.06
C SER A 166 3.11 21.30 9.10
N THR A 167 4.22 22.04 9.00
CA THR A 167 4.50 23.34 8.34
C THR A 167 6.03 23.48 8.17
N ARG A 168 6.55 23.77 6.98
CA ARG A 168 6.95 25.08 6.43
C ARG A 168 7.84 25.99 7.30
N ARG A 169 8.96 26.40 6.71
CA ARG A 169 9.58 27.75 6.71
C ARG A 169 9.99 27.96 5.23
N HIS A 170 9.59 28.97 4.45
CA HIS A 170 9.49 30.41 4.68
C HIS A 170 8.51 31.10 3.69
N THR A 171 7.79 32.12 4.20
CA THR A 171 7.34 33.39 3.58
C THR A 171 6.88 33.46 2.11
N ALA A 172 5.58 33.68 1.88
CA ALA A 172 5.00 34.90 1.30
C ALA A 172 3.51 34.69 0.90
N GLY A 173 2.63 35.63 1.28
CA GLY A 173 1.35 35.88 0.61
C GLY A 173 0.09 35.29 1.25
N LEU A 174 -0.46 36.01 2.23
CA LEU A 174 -1.79 35.84 2.83
C LEU A 174 -2.91 36.13 1.80
N ARG A 175 -3.95 35.30 1.73
CA ARG A 175 -5.35 35.75 1.49
C ARG A 175 -6.31 34.76 2.14
N ASP A 176 -7.02 35.27 3.13
CA ASP A 176 -8.00 34.59 3.98
C ASP A 176 -9.28 34.22 3.21
N CYS A 177 -9.84 33.05 3.47
CA CYS A 177 -11.24 32.75 3.23
C CYS A 177 -11.95 32.62 4.59
N VAL A 178 -12.77 33.63 4.86
CA VAL A 178 -13.64 33.79 6.02
C VAL A 178 -14.76 32.75 6.00
N ASN A 179 -15.00 32.11 7.14
CA ASN A 179 -16.17 31.29 7.40
C ASN A 179 -17.44 32.14 7.45
N GLY A 180 -18.50 31.71 6.76
CA GLY A 180 -19.86 32.17 6.99
C GLY A 180 -20.75 30.97 7.29
N MET A 181 -21.08 30.78 8.57
CA MET A 181 -22.29 30.11 9.00
C MET A 181 -23.41 31.16 9.04
N ASP A 182 -24.47 30.90 8.29
CA ASP A 182 -25.88 30.94 8.72
C ASP A 182 -26.70 30.12 7.72
#